data_AF-A0A8F1SBV7-F1
#
_entry.id   AF-A0A8F1SBV7-F1
#
_cell.length_a   1.000
_cell.length_b   1.000
_cell.length_c   1.000
_cell.angle_alpha   90.00
_cell.angle_beta   90.00
_cell.angle_gamma   90.00
#
_symmetry.space_group_name_H-M   'P 1'
#
loop_
_entity.id
_entity.type
_entity.pdbx_description
1 polymer ?
#
loop_
_entity_poly.entity_id
_entity_poly.type
_entity_poly.pdbx_seq_one_letter_code
_entity_poly.pdbx_strand_id
1 'polypeptide(L)' 'MWRLVALLETYPDGKLTARLRGNLPIADTVAGYFGGGGHPYAAGFRVYESYDEIVRELVTATDQALQEAEQG' A
#
# COMPACT_ATOMS: atom_id res chain seq x y z
N MET A 1 16.89 7.83 1.87
CA MET A 1 15.84 8.10 0.86
C MET A 1 14.60 7.32 1.26
N TRP A 2 13.40 7.91 1.17
CA TRP A 2 12.15 7.18 1.44
C TRP A 2 11.89 6.16 0.32
N ARG A 3 11.28 5.02 0.64
CA ARG A 3 11.04 3.94 -0.33
C ARG A 3 9.61 3.97 -0.88
N LEU A 4 8.64 4.16 0.01
CA LEU A 4 7.21 4.26 -0.28
C LEU A 4 6.57 5.31 0.64
N VAL A 5 5.60 6.04 0.12
CA VAL A 5 4.72 6.95 0.85
C VAL A 5 3.28 6.52 0.61
N ALA A 6 2.49 6.48 1.67
CA ALA A 6 1.08 6.17 1.62
C ALA A 6 0.25 7.32 2.19
N LEU A 7 -0.79 7.73 1.46
CA LEU A 7 -1.85 8.60 1.95
C LEU A 7 -3.08 7.75 2.22
N LEU A 8 -3.61 7.82 3.44
CA LEU A 8 -4.82 7.10 3.86
C LEU A 8 -5.94 8.11 4.10
N GLU A 9 -7.08 7.88 3.46
CA GLU A 9 -8.29 8.69 3.62
C GLU A 9 -9.42 7.78 4.13
N THR A 10 -9.93 8.08 5.33
CA THR A 10 -10.98 7.32 6.01
C THR A 10 -12.31 8.05 5.89
N TYR A 11 -13.39 7.28 5.77
CA TYR A 11 -14.74 7.81 5.63
C TYR A 11 -15.69 7.25 6.71
N PRO A 12 -16.77 7.97 7.07
CA PRO A 12 -17.70 7.53 8.11
C PRO A 12 -18.48 6.24 7.78
N ASP A 13 -18.53 5.85 6.50
CA ASP A 13 -19.16 4.61 6.02
C ASP A 13 -18.26 3.37 6.18
N GLY A 14 -17.12 3.51 6.87
CA GLY A 14 -16.13 2.45 7.04
C GLY A 14 -15.21 2.27 5.83
N LYS A 15 -15.41 3.03 4.74
CA LYS A 15 -14.51 3.00 3.59
C LYS A 15 -13.17 3.61 3.96
N LEU A 16 -12.09 3.00 3.48
CA LEU A 16 -10.75 3.57 3.49
C LEU A 16 -10.18 3.51 2.07
N THR A 17 -9.59 4.60 1.61
CA THR A 17 -8.82 4.62 0.35
C THR A 17 -7.37 4.96 0.61
N ALA A 18 -6.46 4.20 0.01
CA ALA A 18 -5.02 4.44 0.08
C ALA A 18 -4.46 4.83 -1.29
N ARG A 19 -3.54 5.80 -1.30
CA ARG A 19 -2.75 6.17 -2.49
C ARG A 19 -1.28 5.97 -2.17
N LEU A 20 -0.62 5.14 -2.97
CA LEU A 20 0.77 4.74 -2.77
C LEU A 20 1.67 5.40 -3.83
N ARG A 21 2.80 5.96 -3.41
CA ARG A 21 3.84 6.51 -4.29
C ARG A 21 5.21 6.06 -3.81
N GLY A 22 6.01 5.47 -4.71
CA GLY A 22 7.30 4.89 -4.36
C GLY A 22 8.44 5.39 -5.24
N ASN A 23 9.66 5.27 -4.71
CA ASN A 23 10.90 5.41 -5.47
C ASN A 23 11.44 4.07 -5.97
N LEU A 24 10.82 2.98 -5.50
CA LEU A 24 11.02 1.61 -5.97
C LEU A 24 9.71 1.13 -6.64
N PRO A 25 9.80 0.20 -7.61
CA PRO A 25 8.65 -0.30 -8.38
C PRO A 25 7.78 -1.29 -7.57
N ILE A 26 7.45 -0.96 -6.32
CA ILE A 26 6.73 -1.85 -5.38
C ILE A 26 5.28 -1.42 -5.09
N ALA A 27 4.87 -0.24 -5.57
CA ALA A 27 3.56 0.33 -5.22
C ALA A 27 2.40 -0.55 -5.69
N ASP A 28 2.49 -1.11 -6.90
CA ASP A 28 1.47 -2.01 -7.45
C ASP A 28 1.38 -3.31 -6.65
N THR A 29 2.51 -3.91 -6.31
CA THR A 29 2.58 -5.11 -5.45
C THR A 29 1.93 -4.88 -4.10
N VAL A 30 2.28 -3.78 -3.42
CA VAL A 30 1.70 -3.44 -2.11
C VAL A 30 0.20 -3.16 -2.25
N ALA A 31 -0.25 -2.49 -3.30
CA ALA A 31 -1.68 -2.29 -3.53
C ALA A 31 -2.43 -3.60 -3.81
N GLY A 32 -1.80 -4.52 -4.54
CA GLY A 32 -2.36 -5.84 -4.88
C GLY A 32 -2.63 -6.71 -3.66
N TYR A 33 -1.83 -6.60 -2.60
CA TYR A 33 -2.08 -7.26 -1.30
C TYR A 33 -3.49 -6.94 -0.76
N PHE A 34 -3.95 -5.70 -0.95
CA PHE A 34 -5.27 -5.22 -0.51
C PHE A 34 -6.36 -5.36 -1.59
N GLY A 35 -6.09 -6.10 -2.67
CA GLY A 35 -7.00 -6.21 -3.82
C GLY A 35 -7.10 -4.94 -4.67
N GLY A 36 -6.15 -4.01 -4.53
CA GLY A 36 -6.00 -2.83 -5.38
C GLY A 36 -5.06 -3.06 -6.56
N GLY A 37 -4.49 -1.97 -7.08
CA GLY A 37 -3.50 -2.01 -8.16
C GLY A 37 -3.19 -0.65 -8.77
N GLY A 38 -2.37 -0.64 -9.83
CA GLY A 38 -2.02 0.54 -10.59
C GLY A 38 -0.74 0.38 -11.41
N HIS A 39 0.21 1.29 -11.21
CA HIS A 39 1.52 1.27 -11.83
C HIS A 39 2.61 0.95 -10.79
N PRO A 40 3.77 0.41 -11.19
CA PRO A 40 4.82 -0.01 -10.25
C PRO A 40 5.27 1.05 -9.24
N TYR A 41 5.24 2.33 -9.60
CA TYR A 41 5.61 3.45 -8.72
C TYR A 41 4.40 4.23 -8.16
N ALA A 42 3.19 3.92 -8.59
CA ALA A 42 1.99 4.66 -8.27
C ALA A 42 0.74 3.77 -8.35
N ALA A 43 0.18 3.41 -7.21
CA ALA A 43 -0.99 2.53 -7.12
C ALA A 43 -1.92 2.99 -6.00
N GLY A 44 -3.02 2.26 -5.79
CA GLY A 44 -3.92 2.51 -4.68
C GLY A 44 -4.89 1.36 -4.46
N PHE A 45 -5.55 1.39 -3.30
CA PHE A 45 -6.55 0.40 -2.93
C PHE A 45 -7.72 1.06 -2.19
N ARG A 46 -8.86 0.35 -2.15
CA ARG A 46 -10.05 0.71 -1.39
C ARG A 46 -10.52 -0.52 -0.63
N VAL A 47 -10.77 -0.34 0.65
CA VAL A 47 -11.11 -1.42 1.56
C VAL A 47 -12.10 -0.93 2.63
N TYR A 48 -12.67 -1.82 3.45
CA TYR A 48 -13.75 -1.52 4.41
C TYR A 48 -13.44 -2.01 5.84
N GLU A 49 -12.16 -1.96 6.23
CA GLU A 49 -11.64 -2.43 7.52
C GLU A 49 -11.18 -1.26 8.39
N SER A 50 -10.76 -1.57 9.62
CA SER A 50 -10.33 -0.56 10.57
C SER A 50 -9.00 0.09 10.15
N TYR A 51 -8.84 1.38 10.43
CA TYR A 51 -7.59 2.10 10.17
C TYR A 51 -6.36 1.40 10.78
N ASP A 52 -6.49 0.93 12.03
CA ASP A 52 -5.39 0.29 12.75
C ASP A 52 -4.96 -1.05 12.13
N GLU A 53 -5.91 -1.79 11.56
CA GLU A 53 -5.65 -3.02 10.81
C GLU A 53 -4.93 -2.72 9.51
N ILE A 54 -5.44 -1.77 8.73
CA ILE A 54 -4.82 -1.36 7.46
C ILE A 54 -3.42 -0.81 7.66
N VAL A 55 -3.15 -0.03 8.71
CA VAL A 55 -1.79 0.46 9.00
C VAL A 55 -0.84 -0.69 9.31
N ARG A 56 -1.26 -1.69 10.10
CA ARG A 56 -0.42 -2.85 10.42
C ARG A 56 -0.13 -3.69 9.17
N GLU A 57 -1.16 -4.00 8.41
CA GLU A 57 -1.03 -4.77 7.18
C GLU A 57 -0.19 -4.04 6.13
N LEU A 58 -0.32 -2.71 6.02
CA LEU A 58 0.44 -1.92 5.07
C LEU A 58 1.94 -1.98 5.36
N VAL A 59 2.33 -1.97 6.64
CA VAL A 59 3.73 -2.16 7.05
C VAL A 59 4.20 -3.56 6.66
N THR A 60 3.42 -4.60 6.95
CA THR A 60 3.75 -6.00 6.60
C THR A 60 3.91 -6.18 5.08
N ALA A 61 2.93 -5.75 4.29
CA ALA A 61 2.95 -5.88 2.84
C ALA A 61 4.11 -5.08 2.21
N THR A 62 4.42 -3.90 2.77
CA THR A 62 5.56 -3.10 2.31
C THR A 62 6.89 -3.77 2.63
N ASP A 63 7.06 -4.35 3.83
CA ASP A 63 8.27 -5.08 4.21
C ASP A 63 8.52 -6.28 3.29
N GLN A 64 7.48 -7.08 3.01
CA GLN A 64 7.54 -8.20 2.09
C GLN A 64 7.95 -7.75 0.67
N ALA A 65 7.27 -6.72 0.13
CA ALA A 65 7.57 -6.21 -1.20
C ALA A 65 8.99 -5.63 -1.31
N LEU A 66 9.54 -5.08 -0.23
CA LEU A 66 10.92 -4.60 -0.18
C LEU A 66 11.92 -5.75 -0.20
N GLN A 67 11.69 -6.82 0.58
CA GLN A 67 12.55 -7.99 0.60
C GLN A 67 12.61 -8.67 -0.77
N GLU A 68 11.46 -8.78 -1.46
CA GLU A 68 11.40 -9.33 -2.81
C GLU A 68 12.13 -8.45 -3.83
N ALA A 69 11.96 -7.13 -3.74
CA ALA A 69 12.62 -6.19 -4.64
C ALA A 69 14.15 -6.09 -4.45
N GLU A 70 14.66 -6.40 -3.26
CA GLU A 70 16.11 -6.43 -2.98
C GLU A 70 16.78 -7.75 -3.41
N GLN A 71 15.99 -8.81 -3.68
CA GLN A 71 16.50 -10.12 -4.10
C GLN A 71 16.57 -10.31 -5.62
N GLY A 72 15.98 -9.41 -6.41
CA GLY A 72 16.03 -9.38 -7.87
C GLY A 72 17.05 -8.39 -8.42
#